data_AF-A0A7R8CEF4-F1
#
_entry.id   AF-A0A7R8CEF4-F1
#
_cell.length_a   1.000
_cell.length_b   1.000
_cell.length_c   1.000
_cell.angle_alpha   90.00
_cell.angle_beta   90.00
_cell.angle_gamma   90.00
#
_symmetry.space_group_name_H-M   'P 1'
#
loop_
_entity.id
_entity.type
_entity.pdbx_description
1 polymer ?
#
loop_
_entity_poly.entity_id
_entity_poly.type
_entity_poly.pdbx_seq_one_letter_code
_entity_poly.pdbx_strand_id
1 'polypeptide(L)'
;MILMKVRCQEASLMGQITKESPTRITVILNPAADSGKARSKYEDYCAPLLHLAGVKVSVIRTEGMGQAKEIMKIMSDADAVLIAGGDGTLMETITGLLRRKDANSYAKSIVLGVLPVGKDNKMAKNTFS
;
A
#
# COMPACT_ATOMS: atom_id res chain seq x y z
N MET A 1 -15.59 -1.13 -17.08
CA MET A 1 -15.65 -2.56 -16.70
C MET A 1 -14.65 -3.45 -17.43
N ILE A 2 -14.42 -3.28 -18.75
CA ILE A 2 -13.50 -4.15 -19.51
C ILE A 2 -12.07 -4.13 -18.95
N LEU A 3 -11.50 -2.94 -18.69
CA LEU A 3 -10.14 -2.81 -18.16
C LEU A 3 -9.93 -3.54 -16.83
N MET A 4 -10.86 -3.44 -15.89
CA MET A 4 -10.75 -4.13 -14.60
C MET A 4 -10.72 -5.65 -14.77
N LYS A 5 -11.56 -6.19 -15.65
CA LYS A 5 -11.56 -7.63 -15.94
C LYS A 5 -10.19 -8.10 -16.45
N VAL A 6 -9.58 -7.33 -17.37
CA VAL A 6 -8.25 -7.64 -17.91
C VAL A 6 -7.19 -7.63 -16.79
N ARG A 7 -7.16 -6.61 -15.94
CA ARG A 7 -6.17 -6.53 -14.84
C ARG A 7 -6.37 -7.61 -13.78
N CYS A 8 -7.61 -8.00 -13.49
CA CYS A 8 -7.87 -9.12 -12.60
C CYS A 8 -7.40 -10.46 -13.21
N GLN A 9 -7.56 -10.66 -14.51
CA GLN A 9 -7.04 -11.87 -15.18
C GLN A 9 -5.52 -11.93 -15.12
N GLU A 10 -4.83 -10.81 -15.41
CA GLU A 10 -3.37 -10.72 -15.29
C GLU A 10 -2.89 -11.00 -13.85
N ALA A 11 -3.54 -10.37 -12.85
CA ALA A 11 -3.21 -10.59 -11.45
C ALA A 11 -3.42 -12.06 -11.04
N SER A 12 -4.50 -12.69 -11.50
CA SER A 12 -4.79 -14.10 -11.25
C SER A 12 -3.73 -15.03 -11.86
N LEU A 13 -3.25 -14.73 -13.07
CA LEU A 13 -2.16 -15.48 -13.69
C LEU A 13 -0.87 -15.39 -12.85
N MET A 14 -0.58 -14.21 -12.28
CA MET A 14 0.57 -14.06 -11.37
C MET A 14 0.40 -14.88 -10.08
N GLY A 15 -0.81 -14.94 -9.53
CA GLY A 15 -1.10 -15.71 -8.32
C GLY A 15 -1.12 -17.23 -8.50
N GLN A 16 -1.28 -17.72 -9.74
CA GLN A 16 -1.19 -19.16 -10.06
C GLN A 16 0.25 -19.68 -10.01
N ILE A 17 1.25 -18.80 -10.07
CA ILE A 17 2.65 -19.18 -9.88
C ILE A 17 2.84 -19.46 -8.38
N THR A 18 2.84 -20.74 -8.00
CA THR A 18 3.02 -21.17 -6.62
C THR A 18 4.37 -20.70 -6.08
N LYS A 19 4.35 -19.80 -5.09
CA LYS A 19 5.51 -19.48 -4.26
C LYS A 19 5.40 -20.26 -2.96
N GLU A 20 6.49 -20.91 -2.54
CA GLU A 20 6.58 -21.62 -1.25
C GLU A 20 6.28 -20.69 -0.06
N SER A 21 6.57 -19.40 -0.20
CA SER A 21 6.22 -18.36 0.76
C SER A 21 5.57 -17.16 0.06
N PRO A 22 4.27 -16.88 0.31
CA PRO A 22 3.62 -15.72 -0.29
C PRO A 22 4.18 -14.44 0.33
N THR A 23 4.47 -13.45 -0.53
CA THR A 23 4.92 -12.12 -0.10
C THR A 23 3.88 -11.48 0.82
N ARG A 24 4.32 -11.00 1.98
CA ARG A 24 3.47 -10.34 2.98
C ARG A 24 3.43 -8.85 2.71
N ILE A 25 2.25 -8.35 2.39
CA ILE A 25 2.01 -6.95 2.10
C ILE A 25 1.16 -6.35 3.20
N THR A 26 1.62 -5.23 3.77
CA THR A 26 0.80 -4.41 4.66
C THR A 26 0.35 -3.15 3.94
N VAL A 27 -0.95 -2.92 3.85
CA VAL A 27 -1.53 -1.69 3.31
C VAL A 27 -1.80 -0.72 4.46
N ILE A 28 -1.18 0.46 4.43
CA ILE A 28 -1.55 1.60 5.28
C ILE A 28 -2.58 2.41 4.51
N LEU A 29 -3.84 2.34 4.93
CA LEU A 29 -4.98 2.99 4.28
C LEU A 29 -5.42 4.21 5.08
N ASN A 30 -5.38 5.40 4.47
CA ASN A 30 -6.03 6.58 4.99
C ASN A 30 -7.44 6.73 4.40
N PRO A 31 -8.51 6.32 5.11
CA PRO A 31 -9.87 6.37 4.60
C PRO A 31 -10.37 7.80 4.38
N ALA A 32 -9.85 8.79 5.12
CA ALA A 32 -10.25 10.19 4.99
C ALA A 32 -9.69 10.86 3.72
N ALA A 33 -8.70 10.26 3.05
CA ALA A 33 -8.18 10.77 1.80
C ALA A 33 -9.27 10.81 0.70
N ASP A 34 -9.11 11.74 -0.25
CA ASP A 34 -10.08 12.03 -1.31
C ASP A 34 -11.51 12.26 -0.78
N SER A 35 -11.64 13.10 0.24
CA SER A 35 -12.94 13.43 0.85
C SER A 35 -13.70 12.19 1.33
N GLY A 36 -12.99 11.22 1.93
CA GLY A 36 -13.57 10.00 2.48
C GLY A 36 -13.75 8.85 1.47
N LYS A 37 -13.35 9.02 0.20
CA LYS A 37 -13.54 8.03 -0.87
C LYS A 37 -12.38 7.06 -1.03
N ALA A 38 -11.25 7.28 -0.35
CA ALA A 38 -10.08 6.42 -0.51
C ALA A 38 -10.34 4.97 -0.12
N ARG A 39 -11.20 4.73 0.89
CA ARG A 39 -11.59 3.38 1.28
C ARG A 39 -12.34 2.64 0.17
N SER A 40 -13.40 3.24 -0.38
CA SER A 40 -14.17 2.62 -1.44
C SER A 40 -13.31 2.42 -2.69
N LYS A 41 -12.48 3.40 -3.06
CA LYS A 41 -11.53 3.23 -4.17
C LYS A 41 -10.55 2.08 -3.95
N TYR A 42 -10.03 1.90 -2.74
CA TYR A 42 -9.17 0.78 -2.43
C TYR A 42 -9.92 -0.56 -2.57
N GLU A 43 -11.13 -0.65 -1.98
CA GLU A 43 -11.97 -1.84 -2.02
C GLU A 43 -12.41 -2.20 -3.46
N ASP A 44 -12.74 -1.19 -4.27
CA ASP A 44 -13.21 -1.36 -5.65
C ASP A 44 -12.08 -1.67 -6.63
N TYR A 45 -10.90 -1.04 -6.46
CA TYR A 45 -9.86 -1.03 -7.49
C TYR A 45 -8.56 -1.75 -7.12
N CYS A 46 -8.18 -1.79 -5.85
CA CYS A 46 -6.87 -2.30 -5.44
C CYS A 46 -6.96 -3.67 -4.76
N ALA A 47 -7.90 -3.83 -3.82
CA ALA A 47 -8.08 -5.05 -3.05
C ALA A 47 -8.30 -6.30 -3.93
N PRO A 48 -9.11 -6.26 -5.01
CA PRO A 48 -9.31 -7.43 -5.87
C PRO A 48 -8.03 -7.90 -6.54
N LEU A 49 -7.19 -6.96 -7.02
CA LEU A 49 -5.93 -7.28 -7.68
C LEU A 49 -4.94 -7.92 -6.70
N LEU A 50 -4.83 -7.36 -5.50
CA LEU A 50 -3.94 -7.90 -4.47
C LEU A 50 -4.38 -9.29 -4.01
N HIS A 51 -5.69 -9.52 -3.89
CA HIS A 51 -6.22 -10.84 -3.52
C HIS A 51 -5.92 -11.90 -4.58
N LEU A 52 -5.99 -11.53 -5.86
CA LEU A 52 -5.72 -12.44 -6.98
C LEU A 52 -4.23 -12.69 -7.23
N ALA A 53 -3.35 -11.79 -6.77
CA ALA A 53 -1.91 -11.84 -7.04
C ALA A 53 -1.12 -12.89 -6.21
N GLY A 54 -1.79 -13.71 -5.38
CA GLY A 54 -1.12 -14.75 -4.59
C GLY A 54 -0.25 -14.22 -3.44
N VAL A 55 -0.59 -13.05 -2.90
CA VAL A 55 0.12 -12.39 -1.80
C VAL A 55 -0.71 -12.41 -0.51
N LYS A 56 -0.06 -12.37 0.65
CA LYS A 56 -0.76 -12.26 1.94
C LYS A 56 -0.91 -10.79 2.30
N VAL A 57 -2.14 -10.28 2.31
CA VAL A 57 -2.41 -8.85 2.54
C VAL A 57 -3.00 -8.61 3.92
N SER A 58 -2.42 -7.66 4.65
CA SER A 58 -3.00 -7.05 5.85
C SER A 58 -3.32 -5.58 5.57
N VAL A 59 -4.45 -5.08 6.07
CA VAL A 59 -4.85 -3.67 5.89
C VAL A 59 -4.98 -3.00 7.24
N ILE A 60 -4.18 -1.96 7.46
CA ILE A 60 -4.23 -1.12 8.66
C ILE A 60 -4.80 0.23 8.26
N ARG A 61 -5.93 0.59 8.87
CA ARG A 61 -6.59 1.88 8.62
C ARG A 61 -6.04 2.92 9.56
N THR A 62 -5.79 4.12 9.03
CA THR A 62 -5.50 5.28 9.88
C THR A 62 -6.80 5.96 10.32
N GLU A 63 -6.83 6.42 11.55
CA GLU A 63 -7.87 7.19 12.22
C GLU A 63 -7.60 8.69 12.16
N GLY A 64 -6.35 9.11 11.93
CA GLY A 64 -5.99 10.52 11.87
C GLY A 64 -4.55 10.82 11.48
N MET A 65 -4.21 12.11 11.48
CA MET A 65 -2.89 12.64 11.15
C MET A 65 -1.80 12.04 12.05
N GLY A 66 -0.66 11.70 11.46
CA GLY A 66 0.50 11.18 12.16
C GLY A 66 0.45 9.69 12.49
N GLN A 67 -0.68 9.01 12.30
CA GLN A 67 -0.79 7.59 12.65
C GLN A 67 -0.05 6.69 11.66
N ALA A 68 0.02 7.05 10.37
CA ALA A 68 0.82 6.30 9.39
C ALA A 68 2.31 6.23 9.79
N LYS A 69 2.83 7.34 10.33
CA LYS A 69 4.18 7.42 10.91
C LYS A 69 4.35 6.47 12.10
N GLU A 70 3.39 6.45 13.03
CA GLU A 70 3.48 5.58 14.21
C GLU A 70 3.36 4.09 13.86
N ILE A 71 2.46 3.74 12.93
CA ILE A 71 2.36 2.37 12.38
C ILE A 71 3.69 1.94 11.77
N MET A 72 4.30 2.79 10.93
CA MET A 72 5.55 2.44 10.26
C MET A 72 6.74 2.26 11.21
N LYS A 73 6.76 3.01 12.32
CA LYS A 73 7.81 2.91 13.35
C LYS A 73 7.86 1.54 14.02
N ILE A 74 6.72 0.85 14.12
CA ILE A 74 6.60 -0.44 14.80
C ILE A 74 6.41 -1.62 13.84
N MET A 75 6.41 -1.38 12.52
CA MET A 75 6.26 -2.42 11.50
C MET A 75 7.39 -3.45 11.58
N SER A 76 7.07 -4.75 11.59
CA SER A 76 8.07 -5.82 11.64
C SER A 76 7.76 -6.97 10.69
N ASP A 77 6.48 -7.26 10.42
CA ASP A 77 6.03 -8.43 9.67
C ASP A 77 5.50 -8.08 8.27
N ALA A 78 6.30 -7.34 7.50
CA ALA A 78 5.96 -7.01 6.12
C ALA A 78 7.20 -7.15 5.22
N ASP A 79 7.01 -7.74 4.04
CA ASP A 79 8.01 -7.75 2.98
C ASP A 79 7.82 -6.51 2.07
N ALA A 80 6.59 -5.98 2.02
CA ALA A 80 6.26 -4.71 1.39
C ALA A 80 5.19 -3.93 2.15
N VAL A 81 5.26 -2.60 2.08
CA VAL A 81 4.22 -1.68 2.58
C VAL A 81 3.63 -0.90 1.41
N LEU A 82 2.33 -1.01 1.23
CA LEU A 82 1.59 -0.21 0.25
C LEU A 82 0.85 0.92 0.95
N ILE A 83 0.97 2.13 0.41
CA ILE A 83 0.43 3.34 1.02
C ILE A 83 -0.78 3.77 0.19
N ALA A 84 -1.97 3.57 0.75
CA ALA A 84 -3.24 3.95 0.14
C ALA A 84 -3.74 5.25 0.77
N GLY A 85 -3.35 6.38 0.17
CA GLY A 85 -3.72 7.71 0.65
C GLY A 85 -3.30 8.79 -0.34
N GLY A 86 -3.10 10.01 0.17
CA GLY A 86 -2.47 11.11 -0.58
C GLY A 86 -1.01 11.32 -0.17
N ASP A 87 -0.39 12.36 -0.72
CA ASP A 87 1.03 12.69 -0.45
C ASP A 87 1.35 12.83 1.04
N GLY A 88 0.43 13.37 1.85
CA GLY A 88 0.61 13.48 3.31
C GLY A 88 0.80 12.13 4.00
N THR A 89 -0.01 11.12 3.65
CA THR A 89 0.10 9.77 4.21
C THR A 89 1.41 9.09 3.80
N LEU A 90 1.87 9.35 2.57
CA LEU A 90 3.18 8.91 2.09
C LEU A 90 4.32 9.56 2.88
N MET A 91 4.29 10.88 3.07
CA MET A 91 5.31 11.61 3.84
C MET A 91 5.36 11.18 5.30
N GLU A 92 4.20 10.95 5.92
CA GLU A 92 4.12 10.39 7.28
C GLU A 92 4.76 9.00 7.36
N THR A 93 4.45 8.13 6.41
CA THR A 93 5.01 6.77 6.36
C THR A 93 6.53 6.79 6.21
N ILE A 94 7.05 7.59 5.27
CA ILE A 94 8.50 7.77 5.06
C ILE A 94 9.15 8.33 6.33
N THR A 95 8.54 9.34 6.95
CA THR A 95 9.04 9.91 8.21
C THR A 95 9.07 8.85 9.32
N GLY A 96 8.07 7.97 9.37
CA GLY A 96 8.01 6.86 10.33
C GLY A 96 9.15 5.87 10.11
N LEU A 97 9.39 5.48 8.86
CA LEU A 97 10.50 4.61 8.45
C LEU A 97 11.86 5.20 8.87
N LEU A 98 12.10 6.47 8.56
CA LEU A 98 13.37 7.15 8.86
C LEU A 98 13.59 7.39 10.37
N ARG A 99 12.53 7.37 11.19
CA ARG A 99 12.60 7.54 12.64
C ARG A 99 12.77 6.22 13.41
N ARG A 100 12.87 5.09 12.72
CA ARG A 100 13.13 3.81 13.36
C ARG A 100 14.57 3.74 13.88
N LYS A 101 14.78 2.98 14.96
CA LYS A 101 16.13 2.71 15.48
C LYS A 101 16.98 1.91 14.49
N ASP A 102 16.35 1.02 13.74
CA ASP A 102 16.92 0.16 12.71
C ASP A 102 16.68 0.68 11.28
N ALA A 103 16.41 1.99 11.10
CA ALA A 103 16.00 2.55 9.82
C ALA A 103 16.92 2.16 8.65
N ASN A 104 18.23 2.18 8.85
CA ASN A 104 19.21 1.88 7.80
C ASN A 104 19.15 0.42 7.30
N SER A 105 18.92 -0.55 8.18
CA SER A 105 18.77 -1.95 7.78
C SER A 105 17.36 -2.21 7.26
N TYR A 106 16.35 -1.71 7.96
CA TYR A 106 14.95 -1.94 7.62
C TYR A 106 14.59 -1.34 6.26
N ALA A 107 15.03 -0.11 5.96
CA ALA A 107 14.78 0.54 4.67
C ALA A 107 15.38 -0.19 3.46
N LYS A 108 16.42 -1.01 3.67
CA LYS A 108 17.01 -1.86 2.62
C LYS A 108 16.21 -3.15 2.40
N SER A 109 15.51 -3.62 3.43
CA SER A 109 14.73 -4.86 3.37
C SER A 109 13.28 -4.67 2.94
N ILE A 110 12.70 -3.49 3.19
CA ILE A 110 11.29 -3.23 2.90
C ILE A 110 11.08 -2.59 1.53
N VAL A 111 10.07 -3.05 0.78
CA VAL A 111 9.61 -2.36 -0.43
C VAL A 111 8.46 -1.41 -0.08
N LEU A 112 8.53 -0.15 -0.52
CA LEU A 112 7.43 0.80 -0.40
C LEU A 112 6.73 0.97 -1.76
N GLY A 113 5.39 0.93 -1.76
CA GLY A 113 4.57 1.22 -2.93
C GLY A 113 3.45 2.21 -2.62
N VAL A 114 2.96 2.91 -3.64
CA VAL A 114 1.88 3.89 -3.50
C VAL A 114 0.65 3.43 -4.27
N LEU A 115 -0.50 3.42 -3.61
CA LEU A 115 -1.81 3.23 -4.22
C LEU A 115 -2.49 4.60 -4.35
N PRO A 116 -2.67 5.13 -5.56
CA PRO A 116 -3.14 6.50 -5.80
C PRO A 116 -4.66 6.63 -5.57
N VAL A 117 -5.10 6.44 -4.33
CA VAL A 117 -6.51 6.56 -3.93
C VAL A 117 -6.87 7.97 -3.46
N GLY A 118 -5.87 8.83 -3.20
CA GLY A 118 -6.05 10.24 -2.85
C GLY A 118 -6.49 11.13 -4.02
N LYS A 119 -6.73 12.42 -3.74
CA LYS A 119 -7.23 13.42 -4.70
C LYS A 119 -6.12 13.95 -5.60
N ASP A 120 -5.05 14.44 -4.98
CA ASP A 120 -3.90 15.07 -5.64
C ASP A 120 -2.66 14.19 -5.45
N ASN A 121 -2.66 12.96 -5.96
CA ASN A 121 -1.52 12.04 -5.85
C ASN A 121 -0.34 12.51 -6.71
N LYS A 122 0.27 13.65 -6.37
CA LYS A 122 1.32 14.28 -7.17
C LYS A 122 2.55 13.39 -7.26
N MET A 123 2.91 12.73 -6.16
CA MET A 123 4.02 11.78 -6.18
C MET A 123 3.73 10.59 -7.09
N ALA A 124 2.54 10.00 -6.99
CA ALA A 124 2.17 8.90 -7.87
C ALA A 124 2.17 9.33 -9.35
N LYS A 125 1.68 10.53 -9.66
CA LYS A 125 1.72 11.07 -11.03
C LYS A 125 3.15 11.15 -11.57
N ASN A 126 4.12 11.63 -10.79
CA ASN A 126 5.52 11.72 -11.24
C ASN A 126 6.24 10.37 -11.31
N THR A 127 5.77 9.36 -10.58
CA THR A 127 6.37 8.01 -10.57
C THR A 127 5.82 7.12 -11.69
N PHE A 128 4.56 7.32 -12.09
CA PHE A 128 3.87 6.49 -13.09
C PHE A 128 3.58 7.25 -14.40
N SER A 129 4.13 8.46 -14.58
CA SER A 129 4.03 9.25 -15.82
C SER A 129 4.90 8.74 -16.94
#